data_AF-A0A1W2D3L8-F1
#
_entry.id   AF-A0A1W2D3L8-F1
#
_cell.length_a   1.000
_cell.length_b   1.000
_cell.length_c   1.000
_cell.angle_alpha   90.00
_cell.angle_beta   90.00
_cell.angle_gamma   90.00
#
_symmetry.space_group_name_H-M   'P 1'
#
loop_
_entity.id
_entity.type
_entity.pdbx_description
1 polymer ?
#
loop_
_entity_poly.entity_id
_entity_poly.type
_entity_poly.pdbx_seq_one_letter_code
_entity_poly.pdbx_strand_id
1 'polypeptide(L)'
;MSKTQHSALIRDDGRPVGRPFRKGEGGRPKGARNKLSEEFLEALFADFQANGAQTIERVRTEKPDAYLKVIASILPRNLNVAVNETTDLSDDELRMRIRDLECTLKPFLSQSSNRGRIQ
;
A
#
# COMPACT_ATOMS: atom_id res chain seq x y z
N MET A 1 -61.79 -10.90 -15.73
CA MET A 1 -60.80 -11.07 -14.65
C MET A 1 -59.87 -12.22 -15.03
N SER A 2 -58.80 -11.93 -15.78
CA SER A 2 -57.89 -12.95 -16.33
C SER A 2 -56.85 -13.35 -15.30
N LYS A 3 -56.86 -14.62 -14.88
CA LYS A 3 -55.76 -15.20 -14.11
C LYS A 3 -54.63 -15.56 -15.08
N THR A 4 -53.57 -14.75 -15.10
CA THR A 4 -52.34 -15.05 -15.83
C THR A 4 -51.62 -16.19 -15.10
N GLN A 5 -51.78 -17.42 -15.60
CA GLN A 5 -51.01 -18.57 -15.14
C GLN A 5 -49.52 -18.33 -15.46
N HIS A 6 -48.67 -18.22 -14.44
CA HIS A 6 -47.23 -18.37 -14.61
C HIS A 6 -46.91 -19.85 -14.44
N SER A 7 -46.66 -20.54 -15.56
CA SER A 7 -46.21 -21.93 -15.54
C SER A 7 -44.82 -22.00 -14.90
N ALA A 8 -44.73 -22.64 -13.74
CA ALA A 8 -43.46 -23.00 -13.14
C ALA A 8 -42.84 -24.14 -13.97
N LEU A 9 -41.62 -23.95 -14.45
CA LEU A 9 -40.85 -25.02 -15.11
C LEU A 9 -40.44 -26.02 -14.02
N ILE A 10 -41.13 -27.15 -13.97
CA ILE A 10 -40.80 -28.29 -13.10
C ILE A 10 -39.73 -29.12 -13.80
N ARG A 11 -38.65 -29.46 -13.09
CA ARG A 11 -37.64 -30.44 -13.56
C ARG A 11 -38.24 -31.84 -13.54
N ASP A 12 -37.75 -32.75 -14.37
CA ASP A 12 -38.23 -34.14 -14.46
C ASP A 12 -38.18 -34.91 -13.11
N ASP A 13 -37.44 -34.41 -12.11
CA ASP A 13 -37.30 -34.96 -10.76
C ASP A 13 -38.30 -34.38 -9.72
N GLY A 14 -39.23 -33.52 -10.15
CA GLY A 14 -40.27 -32.95 -9.28
C GLY A 14 -39.78 -31.89 -8.28
N ARG A 15 -38.49 -31.50 -8.31
CA ARG A 15 -37.97 -30.47 -7.41
C ARG A 15 -38.16 -29.08 -8.03
N PRO A 16 -38.60 -28.07 -7.25
CA PRO A 16 -38.73 -26.72 -7.77
C PRO A 16 -37.35 -26.20 -8.20
N VAL A 17 -37.25 -25.72 -9.44
CA VAL A 17 -36.04 -25.06 -9.93
C VAL A 17 -35.78 -23.84 -9.06
N GLY A 18 -34.64 -23.84 -8.35
CA GLY A 18 -34.21 -22.67 -7.58
C GLY A 18 -34.26 -21.42 -8.44
N ARG A 19 -34.75 -20.30 -7.89
CA ARG A 19 -34.93 -19.06 -8.66
C ARG A 19 -33.62 -18.70 -9.36
N PRO A 20 -33.63 -18.40 -10.66
CA PRO A 20 -32.42 -17.98 -11.35
C PRO A 20 -31.82 -16.75 -10.67
N PHE A 21 -30.51 -16.77 -10.45
CA PHE A 21 -29.78 -15.65 -9.85
C PHE A 21 -30.02 -14.39 -10.69
N ARG A 22 -30.63 -13.38 -10.08
CA ARG A 22 -30.81 -12.06 -10.71
C ARG A 22 -29.54 -11.25 -10.52
N LYS A 23 -28.96 -10.78 -11.63
CA LYS A 23 -27.77 -9.91 -11.63
C LYS A 23 -28.08 -8.65 -10.82
N GLY A 24 -27.51 -8.57 -9.60
CA GLY A 24 -27.70 -7.46 -8.66
C GLY A 24 -28.42 -7.82 -7.35
N GLU A 25 -29.02 -9.00 -7.22
CA GLU A 25 -29.82 -9.39 -6.04
C GLU A 25 -29.11 -10.37 -5.07
N GLY A 26 -27.83 -10.67 -5.29
CA GLY A 26 -27.10 -11.59 -4.43
C GLY A 26 -25.62 -11.24 -4.33
N GLY A 27 -25.30 -10.32 -3.43
CA GLY A 27 -23.93 -9.95 -3.08
C GLY A 27 -23.87 -8.69 -2.24
N ARG A 28 -22.91 -8.63 -1.31
CA ARG A 28 -22.59 -7.39 -0.58
C ARG A 28 -22.26 -6.29 -1.61
N PRO A 29 -22.83 -5.07 -1.50
CA PRO A 29 -22.64 -4.04 -2.51
C PRO A 29 -21.17 -3.76 -2.78
N LYS A 30 -20.83 -3.58 -4.05
CA LYS A 30 -19.45 -3.31 -4.50
C LYS A 30 -18.91 -2.09 -3.75
N GLY A 31 -17.78 -2.25 -3.06
CA GLY A 31 -17.18 -1.20 -2.25
C GLY A 31 -17.62 -1.13 -0.79
N ALA A 32 -18.56 -1.95 -0.32
CA ALA A 32 -18.97 -1.94 1.09
C ALA A 32 -17.89 -2.48 2.07
N ARG A 33 -16.86 -3.17 1.57
CA ARG A 33 -15.64 -3.44 2.36
C ARG A 33 -14.79 -2.18 2.49
N ASN A 34 -14.65 -1.43 1.39
CA ASN A 34 -13.85 -0.22 1.33
C ASN A 34 -14.46 0.90 2.19
N LYS A 35 -15.80 1.07 2.14
CA LYS A 35 -16.51 2.02 3.02
C LYS A 35 -16.32 1.70 4.50
N LEU A 36 -16.48 0.43 4.88
CA LEU A 36 -16.27 0.01 6.27
C LEU A 36 -14.83 0.27 6.73
N SER A 37 -13.84 0.04 5.87
CA SER A 37 -12.44 0.35 6.21
C SER A 37 -12.18 1.85 6.32
N GLU A 38 -12.78 2.67 5.45
CA GLU A 38 -12.64 4.13 5.50
C GLU A 38 -13.26 4.71 6.78
N GLU A 39 -14.50 4.36 7.07
CA GLU A 39 -15.21 4.79 8.29
C GLU A 39 -14.47 4.33 9.56
N PHE A 40 -13.91 3.12 9.56
CA PHE A 40 -13.12 2.62 10.68
C PHE A 40 -11.84 3.42 10.90
N LEU A 41 -11.11 3.74 9.83
CA LEU A 41 -9.88 4.52 9.93
C LEU A 41 -10.15 5.96 10.38
N GLU A 42 -11.24 6.56 9.90
CA GLU A 42 -11.66 7.90 10.33
C GLU A 42 -12.01 7.93 11.82
N ALA A 43 -12.80 6.97 12.29
CA ALA A 43 -13.14 6.85 13.71
C ALA A 43 -11.89 6.60 14.58
N LEU A 44 -10.98 5.73 14.13
CA LEU A 44 -9.74 5.44 14.83
C LEU A 44 -8.83 6.67 14.91
N PHE A 45 -8.74 7.45 13.84
CA PHE A 45 -7.96 8.68 13.81
C PHE A 45 -8.54 9.73 14.78
N ALA A 46 -9.86 9.91 14.78
CA ALA A 46 -10.52 10.83 15.70
C ALA A 46 -10.30 10.45 17.18
N ASP A 47 -10.42 9.16 17.51
CA ASP A 47 -10.12 8.66 18.86
C ASP A 47 -8.65 8.86 19.23
N PHE A 48 -7.73 8.58 18.31
CA PHE A 48 -6.30 8.77 18.57
C PHE A 48 -5.94 10.25 18.80
N GLN A 49 -6.56 11.18 18.09
CA GLN A 49 -6.36 12.61 18.31
C GLN A 49 -6.88 13.08 19.68
N ALA A 50 -8.00 12.52 20.14
CA ALA A 50 -8.58 12.87 21.44
C ALA A 50 -7.87 12.20 22.62
N ASN A 51 -7.54 10.91 22.49
CA ASN A 51 -7.18 10.04 23.61
C ASN A 51 -5.80 9.36 23.46
N GLY A 52 -5.14 9.51 22.32
CA GLY A 52 -3.93 8.76 21.97
C GLY A 52 -2.77 9.01 22.93
N ALA A 53 -2.52 10.27 23.29
CA ALA A 53 -1.42 10.63 24.20
C ALA A 53 -1.58 10.02 25.60
N GLN A 54 -2.78 10.15 26.18
CA GLN A 54 -3.09 9.55 27.48
C GLN A 54 -3.04 8.02 27.43
N THR A 55 -3.49 7.43 26.32
CA THR A 55 -3.41 5.98 26.12
C THR A 55 -1.96 5.51 26.06
N ILE A 56 -1.08 6.22 25.35
CA ILE A 56 0.36 5.93 25.29
C ILE A 56 1.00 6.00 26.69
N GLU A 57 0.68 7.03 27.47
CA GLU A 57 1.18 7.18 28.83
C GLU A 57 0.75 6.01 29.72
N ARG A 58 -0.54 5.65 29.68
CA ARG A 58 -1.08 4.53 30.46
C ARG A 58 -0.48 3.19 30.04
N VAL A 59 -0.29 2.95 28.75
CA VAL A 59 0.36 1.70 28.29
C VAL A 59 1.82 1.66 28.74
N ARG A 60 2.53 2.79 28.77
CA ARG A 60 3.90 2.87 29.28
C ARG A 60 3.99 2.50 30.76
N THR A 61 3.01 2.87 31.58
CA THR A 61 3.00 2.58 33.02
C THR A 61 2.46 1.19 33.34
N GLU A 62 1.37 0.76 32.70
CA GLU A 62 0.69 -0.51 33.00
C GLU A 62 1.31 -1.71 32.27
N LYS A 63 1.81 -1.52 31.05
CA LYS A 63 2.35 -2.59 30.18
C LYS A 63 3.59 -2.12 29.40
N PRO A 64 4.71 -1.84 30.10
CA PRO A 64 5.92 -1.29 29.49
C PRO A 64 6.50 -2.18 28.38
N ASP A 65 6.42 -3.50 28.53
CA ASP A 65 6.89 -4.48 27.55
C ASP A 65 6.05 -4.48 26.26
N ALA A 66 4.75 -4.21 26.33
CA ALA A 66 3.93 -3.99 25.14
C ALA A 66 4.28 -2.67 24.45
N TYR A 67 4.50 -1.60 25.23
CA TYR A 67 4.92 -0.29 24.72
C TYR A 67 6.24 -0.38 23.93
N LEU A 68 7.25 -1.05 24.49
CA LEU A 68 8.55 -1.23 23.84
C LEU A 68 8.46 -2.10 22.57
N LYS A 69 7.60 -3.13 22.56
CA LYS A 69 7.35 -3.94 21.36
C LYS A 69 6.72 -3.12 20.23
N VAL A 70 5.78 -2.23 20.54
CA VAL A 70 5.18 -1.33 19.55
C VAL A 70 6.24 -0.40 18.96
N ILE A 71 7.09 0.21 19.80
CA ILE A 71 8.22 1.04 19.33
C ILE A 71 9.14 0.22 18.40
N ALA A 72 9.55 -0.97 18.84
CA ALA A 72 10.41 -1.84 18.05
C ALA A 72 9.78 -2.28 16.71
N SER A 73 8.44 -2.35 16.63
CA SER A 73 7.72 -2.72 15.40
C SER A 73 7.62 -1.59 14.36
N ILE A 74 7.67 -0.33 14.82
CA ILE A 74 7.66 0.86 13.95
C ILE A 74 9.07 1.09 13.37
N LEU A 75 10.11 0.74 14.14
CA LEU A 75 11.48 0.83 13.66
C LEU A 75 11.70 -0.15 12.50
N PRO A 76 12.29 0.30 11.38
CA PRO A 76 12.66 -0.60 10.29
C PRO A 76 13.59 -1.69 10.82
N ARG A 77 13.17 -2.96 10.73
CA ARG A 77 13.97 -4.12 11.18
C ARG A 77 15.29 -4.25 10.43
N ASN A 78 15.30 -3.79 9.19
CA ASN A 78 16.51 -3.56 8.42
C ASN A 78 16.67 -2.06 8.33
N LEU A 79 17.42 -1.47 9.27
CA LEU A 79 18.17 -0.27 8.95
C LEU A 79 19.22 -0.67 7.91
N ASN A 80 18.79 -0.94 6.67
CA ASN A 80 19.58 -0.52 5.53
C ASN A 80 19.53 1.01 5.62
N VAL A 81 20.37 1.54 6.51
CA VAL A 81 21.14 2.72 6.17
C VAL A 81 21.60 2.36 4.77
N ALA A 82 21.03 3.00 3.76
CA ALA A 82 21.80 3.23 2.57
C ALA A 82 23.00 3.99 3.13
N VAL A 83 24.02 3.23 3.55
CA VAL A 83 25.37 3.72 3.74
C VAL A 83 25.57 4.28 2.36
N ASN A 84 25.38 5.59 2.22
CA ASN A 84 25.72 6.20 0.95
C ASN A 84 27.17 5.75 0.82
N GLU A 85 27.47 4.92 -0.17
CA GLU A 85 28.79 4.29 -0.32
C GLU A 85 29.90 5.34 -0.52
N THR A 86 29.53 6.62 -0.44
CA THR A 86 30.32 7.84 -0.49
C THR A 86 30.54 8.51 0.85
N THR A 87 29.78 8.20 1.91
CA THR A 87 29.89 8.87 3.23
C THR A 87 31.12 8.43 4.00
N ASP A 88 31.57 7.18 3.80
CA ASP A 88 32.74 6.60 4.46
C ASP A 88 33.99 6.59 3.55
N LEU A 89 33.92 7.21 2.36
CA LEU A 89 35.07 7.34 1.47
C LEU A 89 35.90 8.55 1.85
N SER A 90 37.22 8.37 1.87
CA SER A 90 38.14 9.50 1.91
C SER A 90 38.01 10.36 0.65
N ASP A 91 38.43 11.62 0.75
CA ASP A 91 38.49 12.54 -0.38
C ASP A 91 39.27 11.98 -1.58
N ASP A 92 40.29 11.15 -1.33
CA ASP A 92 41.09 10.53 -2.39
C ASP A 92 40.33 9.42 -3.12
N GLU A 93 39.57 8.61 -2.39
CA GLU A 93 38.71 7.58 -2.97
C GLU A 93 37.54 8.19 -3.75
N LEU A 94 36.98 9.30 -3.26
CA LEU A 94 35.98 10.08 -3.99
C LEU A 94 36.54 10.63 -5.30
N ARG A 95 37.76 11.21 -5.28
CA ARG A 95 38.43 11.70 -6.51
C ARG A 95 38.69 10.58 -7.51
N MET A 96 39.12 9.41 -7.05
CA MET A 96 39.31 8.22 -7.89
C MET A 96 38.01 7.84 -8.61
N ARG A 97 36.91 7.70 -7.86
CA ARG A 97 35.61 7.32 -8.45
C ARG A 97 35.07 8.37 -9.40
N ILE A 98 35.22 9.66 -9.09
CA ILE A 98 34.81 10.74 -10.01
C ILE A 98 35.57 10.61 -11.34
N ARG A 99 36.88 10.35 -11.30
CA ARG A 99 37.68 10.16 -12.52
C ARG A 99 37.26 8.93 -13.33
N ASP A 100 36.96 7.82 -12.66
CA ASP A 100 36.49 6.60 -13.34
C ASP A 100 35.15 6.83 -14.04
N LEU A 101 34.22 7.52 -13.36
CA LEU A 101 32.94 7.92 -13.94
C LEU A 101 33.12 8.90 -15.10
N GLU A 102 33.99 9.90 -14.96
CA GLU A 102 34.34 10.81 -16.05
C GLU A 102 34.86 10.05 -17.26
N CYS A 103 35.77 9.09 -17.07
CA CYS A 103 36.33 8.29 -18.16
C CYS A 103 35.24 7.49 -18.89
N THR A 104 34.31 6.92 -18.12
CA THR A 104 33.18 6.14 -18.65
C THR A 104 32.19 7.03 -19.42
N LEU A 105 31.92 8.24 -18.95
CA LEU A 105 30.92 9.14 -19.53
C LEU A 105 31.45 10.03 -20.66
N LYS A 106 32.76 10.33 -20.66
CA LYS A 106 33.43 11.15 -21.69
C LYS A 106 33.09 10.74 -23.14
N PRO A 107 33.07 9.46 -23.54
CA PRO A 107 32.70 9.07 -24.90
C PRO A 107 31.21 9.29 -25.24
N PHE A 108 30.33 9.41 -24.24
CA PHE A 108 28.90 9.68 -24.46
C PHE A 108 28.59 11.18 -24.52
N LEU A 109 29.29 11.99 -23.74
CA LEU A 109 29.16 13.44 -23.74
C LEU A 109 29.72 14.06 -25.03
N SER A 110 30.79 13.51 -25.60
CA SER A 110 31.31 13.95 -26.91
C SER A 110 30.31 13.71 -28.06
N GLN A 111 29.46 12.68 -27.96
CA GLN A 111 28.41 12.39 -28.94
C GLN A 111 27.17 13.28 -28.76
N SER A 112 26.93 13.81 -27.56
CA SER A 112 25.78 14.66 -27.26
C SER A 112 26.00 16.11 -27.71
N SER A 113 27.25 16.59 -27.75
CA SER A 113 27.60 17.91 -28.28
C SER A 113 27.42 18.01 -29.80
N ASN A 114 27.50 16.90 -30.55
CA ASN A 114 27.37 16.90 -32.01
C ASN A 114 25.92 16.82 -32.53
N ARG A 115 24.92 16.72 -31.63
CA ARG A 115 23.49 16.55 -32.00
C ARG A 115 22.68 17.86 -32.00
N GLY A 116 23.34 19.00 -31.78
CA GLY A 116 22.72 20.33 -31.70
C GLY A 116 23.09 21.32 -32.80
N ARG A 117 23.79 20.90 -33.87
CA ARG A 117 24.16 21.80 -34.98
C ARG A 117 23.83 21.16 -36.32
N ILE A 118 22.57 21.22 -36.72
CA ILE A 118 22.17 21.15 -38.13
C ILE A 118 21.06 22.19 -38.30
N GLN A 119 21.39 23.29 -39.00
CA GLN A 119 20.43 24.14 -39.70
C GLN A 119 20.02 23.42 -40.99
#